data_AF-A0A9D4F3W1-F1
#
_entry.id   AF-A0A9D4F3W1-F1
#
_cell.length_a   1.000
_cell.length_b   1.000
_cell.length_c   1.000
_cell.angle_alpha   90.00
_cell.angle_beta   90.00
_cell.angle_gamma   90.00
#
_symmetry.space_group_name_H-M   'P 1'
#
loop_
_entity.id
_entity.type
_entity.pdbx_description
1 polymer ?
#
loop_
_entity_poly.entity_id
_entity_poly.type
_entity_poly.pdbx_seq_one_letter_code
_entity_poly.pdbx_strand_id
1 'polypeptide(L)'
;MTDLCSQAGANVNAMDLWQFTPLHEAASKSRIEVCSLLLSHGADPTLVNCHSKSALDSAPTRELQERLQCKWAVPCTASVASDQPA
;
A
#
# COMPACT_ATOMS: atom_id res chain seq x y z
N MET A 1 -24.63 23.10 20.35
CA MET A 1 -24.58 23.18 18.88
C MET A 1 -23.16 23.57 18.54
N THR A 2 -22.21 22.65 18.46
CA THR A 2 -22.01 21.82 17.27
C THR A 2 -21.11 20.64 17.60
N ASP A 3 -21.68 19.55 18.10
CA ASP A 3 -21.11 18.22 17.96
C ASP A 3 -21.45 17.75 16.54
N LEU A 4 -20.61 18.03 15.54
CA LEU A 4 -20.80 17.46 14.20
C LEU A 4 -19.51 17.44 13.38
N CYS A 5 -19.29 16.30 12.70
CA CYS A 5 -18.11 15.90 11.93
C CYS A 5 -17.00 15.26 12.80
N SER A 6 -17.27 14.21 13.58
CA SER A 6 -17.49 12.86 13.03
C SER A 6 -16.61 12.59 11.81
N GLN A 7 -15.38 12.14 12.11
CA GLN A 7 -14.82 10.95 11.49
C GLN A 7 -14.93 10.96 9.97
N ALA A 8 -14.03 11.69 9.31
CA ALA A 8 -13.82 11.47 7.89
C ALA A 8 -13.54 9.97 7.71
N GLY A 9 -14.53 9.26 7.17
CA GLY A 9 -14.38 7.88 6.69
C GLY A 9 -13.48 7.91 5.48
N ALA A 10 -12.20 8.24 5.69
CA ALA A 10 -11.18 8.20 4.68
C ALA A 10 -11.09 6.73 4.27
N ASN A 11 -11.65 6.45 3.10
CA ASN A 11 -11.57 5.13 2.52
C ASN A 11 -10.08 4.86 2.25
N VAL A 12 -9.45 4.02 3.07
CA VAL A 12 -8.02 3.70 2.95
C VAL A 12 -7.68 2.96 1.66
N ASN A 13 -8.70 2.39 1.02
CA ASN A 13 -8.61 1.78 -0.29
C ASN A 13 -9.10 2.72 -1.41
N ALA A 14 -9.22 4.03 -1.14
CA ALA A 14 -9.51 5.01 -2.18
C ALA A 14 -8.43 4.94 -3.26
N MET A 15 -8.88 4.83 -4.50
CA MET A 15 -8.04 4.73 -5.68
C MET A 15 -8.14 6.03 -6.47
N ASP A 16 -6.99 6.56 -6.90
CA ASP A 16 -6.94 7.69 -7.84
C ASP A 16 -7.26 7.24 -9.28
N LEU A 17 -7.22 8.16 -10.25
CA LEU A 17 -7.43 7.90 -11.69
C LEU A 17 -6.57 6.77 -12.26
N TRP A 18 -5.40 6.52 -11.65
CA TRP A 18 -4.48 5.44 -12.01
C TRP A 18 -4.58 4.20 -11.11
N GLN A 19 -5.65 4.08 -10.34
CA GLN A 19 -5.82 3.01 -9.34
C GLN A 19 -4.74 2.99 -8.25
N PHE A 20 -4.10 4.15 -8.01
CA PHE A 20 -3.17 4.29 -6.91
C PHE A 20 -3.93 4.42 -5.59
N THR A 21 -3.62 3.53 -4.66
CA THR A 21 -4.10 3.63 -3.27
C THR A 21 -3.16 4.52 -2.46
N PRO A 22 -3.61 5.13 -1.35
CA PRO A 22 -2.72 5.88 -0.46
C PRO A 22 -1.55 5.04 0.04
N LEU A 23 -1.71 3.71 0.10
CA LEU A 23 -0.64 2.78 0.45
C LEU A 23 0.46 2.70 -0.62
N HIS A 24 0.13 2.83 -1.91
CA HIS A 24 1.13 2.92 -2.98
C HIS A 24 1.98 4.19 -2.86
N GLU A 25 1.35 5.32 -2.59
CA GLU A 25 2.06 6.61 -2.43
C GLU A 25 2.98 6.58 -1.20
N ALA A 26 2.50 6.02 -0.10
CA ALA A 26 3.30 5.81 1.11
C ALA A 26 4.48 4.85 0.85
N ALA A 27 4.27 3.78 0.08
CA ALA A 27 5.30 2.82 -0.29
C ALA A 27 6.37 3.44 -1.20
N SER A 28 5.96 4.19 -2.23
CA SER A 28 6.88 4.87 -3.16
C SER A 28 7.76 5.90 -2.45
N LYS A 29 7.21 6.62 -1.46
CA LYS A 29 7.95 7.58 -0.62
C LYS A 29 8.70 6.94 0.54
N SER A 30 8.68 5.60 0.67
CA SER A 30 9.30 4.83 1.75
C SER A 30 8.91 5.32 3.16
N ARG A 31 7.64 5.72 3.35
CA ARG A 31 7.10 6.22 4.61
C ARG A 31 6.56 5.09 5.47
N ILE A 32 7.46 4.39 6.17
CA ILE A 32 7.13 3.22 7.02
C ILE A 32 6.01 3.54 8.02
N GLU A 33 6.07 4.71 8.68
CA GLU A 33 5.06 5.13 9.67
C GLU A 33 3.68 5.29 9.03
N VAL A 34 3.62 5.90 7.85
CA VAL A 34 2.37 6.10 7.09
C VAL A 34 1.82 4.76 6.60
N CYS A 35 2.68 3.87 6.09
CA CYS A 35 2.29 2.51 5.72
C CYS A 35 1.69 1.75 6.93
N SER A 36 2.34 1.85 8.10
CA SER A 36 1.85 1.21 9.33
C SER A 36 0.51 1.79 9.78
N LEU A 37 0.31 3.10 9.64
CA LEU A 37 -0.96 3.75 9.95
C LEU A 37 -2.06 3.27 9.00
N LEU A 38 -1.83 3.30 7.69
CA LEU A 38 -2.78 2.83 6.67
C LEU A 38 -3.15 1.35 6.85
N LEU A 39 -2.17 0.49 7.14
CA LEU A 39 -2.39 -0.91 7.49
C LEU A 39 -3.15 -1.10 8.81
N SER A 40 -3.08 -0.15 9.73
CA SER A 40 -3.86 -0.17 10.97
C SER A 40 -5.30 0.25 10.74
N HIS A 41 -5.53 1.08 9.72
CA HIS A 41 -6.86 1.45 9.24
C HIS A 41 -7.47 0.44 8.26
N GLY A 42 -6.78 -0.66 7.93
CA GLY A 42 -7.29 -1.73 7.06
C GLY A 42 -7.01 -1.54 5.56
N ALA A 43 -5.94 -0.83 5.20
CA ALA A 43 -5.52 -0.73 3.80
C ALA A 43 -5.08 -2.10 3.26
N ASP A 44 -5.55 -2.45 2.06
CA ASP A 44 -5.24 -3.71 1.40
C ASP A 44 -3.95 -3.58 0.54
N PRO A 45 -2.83 -4.23 0.92
CA PRO A 45 -1.58 -4.19 0.16
C PRO A 45 -1.63 -5.05 -1.11
N THR A 46 -2.67 -5.86 -1.29
CA THR A 46 -2.90 -6.74 -2.45
C THR A 46 -3.48 -5.99 -3.65
N LEU A 47 -3.99 -4.76 -3.44
CA LEU A 47 -4.54 -3.95 -4.51
C LEU A 47 -3.45 -3.59 -5.52
N VAL A 48 -3.77 -3.77 -6.79
CA VAL A 48 -2.90 -3.43 -7.91
C VAL A 48 -3.39 -2.15 -8.58
N ASN A 49 -2.45 -1.29 -8.96
CA ASN A 49 -2.74 -0.09 -9.73
C ASN A 49 -2.84 -0.38 -11.24
N CYS A 50 -2.99 0.65 -12.07
CA CYS A 50 -3.07 0.50 -13.53
C CYS A 50 -1.80 -0.06 -14.19
N HIS A 51 -0.68 -0.11 -13.47
CA HIS A 51 0.58 -0.71 -13.94
C HIS A 51 0.68 -2.18 -13.53
N SER A 52 -0.39 -2.77 -12.99
CA SER A 52 -0.39 -4.11 -12.38
C SER A 52 0.63 -4.26 -11.25
N LYS A 53 1.02 -3.14 -10.62
CA LYS A 53 1.94 -3.10 -9.49
C LYS A 53 1.12 -2.99 -8.21
N SER A 54 1.49 -3.77 -7.20
CA SER A 54 0.92 -3.65 -5.86
C SER A 54 1.72 -2.66 -5.02
N ALA A 55 1.23 -2.35 -3.82
CA ALA A 55 1.96 -1.49 -2.88
C ALA A 55 3.34 -2.07 -2.51
N LEU A 56 3.47 -3.41 -2.54
CA LEU A 56 4.74 -4.11 -2.34
C LEU A 56 5.72 -3.86 -3.50
N ASP A 57 5.26 -3.87 -4.74
CA ASP A 57 6.10 -3.64 -5.92
C ASP A 57 6.55 -2.17 -6.02
N SER A 58 5.78 -1.24 -5.46
CA SER A 58 6.11 0.19 -5.41
C SER A 58 7.13 0.55 -4.32
N ALA A 59 7.41 -0.36 -3.38
CA ALA A 59 8.38 -0.14 -2.32
C ALA A 59 9.82 -0.26 -2.87
N PRO A 60 10.66 0.79 -2.80
CA PRO A 60 12.01 0.74 -3.34
C PRO A 60 12.97 -0.12 -2.51
N THR A 61 12.64 -0.36 -1.24
CA THR A 61 13.48 -1.09 -0.29
C THR A 61 12.84 -2.40 0.14
N ARG A 62 13.68 -3.43 0.27
CA ARG A 62 13.27 -4.77 0.70
C ARG A 62 12.71 -4.78 2.12
N GLU A 63 13.24 -3.93 3.00
CA GLU A 63 12.74 -3.76 4.38
C GLU A 63 11.27 -3.31 4.40
N LEU A 64 10.90 -2.33 3.56
CA LEU A 64 9.52 -1.87 3.49
C LEU A 64 8.60 -2.94 2.89
N GLN A 65 9.08 -3.70 1.90
CA GLN A 65 8.39 -4.87 1.36
C GLN A 65 8.10 -5.90 2.44
N GLU A 66 9.11 -6.29 3.22
CA GLU A 66 8.97 -7.25 4.31
C GLU A 66 7.99 -6.76 5.38
N ARG A 67 7.98 -5.46 5.70
CA ARG A 67 7.04 -4.88 6.66
C ARG A 67 5.59 -4.91 6.17
N LEU A 68 5.36 -4.66 4.89
CA LEU A 68 4.04 -4.80 4.25
C LEU A 68 3.63 -6.29 4.14
N GLN A 69 4.59 -7.19 3.92
CA GLN A 69 4.37 -8.62 3.69
C GLN A 69 4.23 -9.46 4.97
N CYS A 70 4.95 -9.13 6.05
CA CYS A 70 4.89 -9.85 7.33
C CYS A 70 3.49 -9.86 7.96
N LYS A 71 2.60 -8.93 7.59
CA LYS A 71 1.21 -8.90 8.07
C LYS A 71 0.24 -9.71 7.19
N TRP A 72 0.66 -10.12 6.00
CA TRP A 72 -0.18 -10.79 5.00
C TRP A 72 0.38 -12.13 4.48
N ALA A 73 1.46 -12.64 5.06
CA ALA A 73 2.10 -13.85 4.58
C ALA A 73 1.21 -15.10 4.78
N VAL A 74 0.49 -15.49 3.72
CA VAL A 74 0.33 -16.89 3.35
C VAL A 74 1.68 -17.42 2.83
N PRO A 75 2.09 -18.65 3.20
CA PRO A 75 3.35 -19.20 2.77
C PRO A 75 3.26 -19.67 1.31
N CYS A 76 4.38 -19.56 0.59
CA CYS A 76 4.63 -20.14 -0.75
C CYS A 76 3.89 -19.52 -1.94
N THR A 77 4.60 -18.70 -2.73
CA THR A 77 5.14 -19.05 -4.06
C THR A 77 5.48 -17.78 -4.87
N ALA A 78 6.52 -17.89 -5.72
CA ALA A 78 6.99 -16.94 -6.73
C ALA A 78 7.69 -15.67 -6.17
N SER A 79 9.00 -15.43 -6.32
CA SER A 79 9.87 -15.63 -7.48
C SER A 79 9.19 -15.28 -8.80
N VAL A 80 9.04 -14.00 -9.10
CA VAL A 80 9.30 -13.49 -10.46
C VAL A 80 9.55 -11.98 -10.45
N ALA A 81 10.55 -11.64 -11.26
CA ALA A 81 11.06 -10.34 -11.66
C ALA A 81 10.05 -9.20 -11.88
N SER A 82 10.55 -8.00 -11.64
CA SER A 82 10.39 -6.83 -12.53
C SER A 82 11.72 -6.09 -12.43
N ASP A 83 12.72 -6.44 -13.24
CA ASP A 83 12.92 -5.89 -14.58
C ASP A 83 12.79 -4.35 -14.56
N GLN A 84 13.94 -3.69 -14.39
CA GLN A 84 14.12 -2.34 -14.90
C GLN A 84 14.52 -2.46 -16.36
N PRO A 85 13.74 -1.92 -17.30
CA PRO A 85 14.30 -1.51 -18.57
C PRO A 85 14.20 0.01 -18.77
N ALA A 86 15.31 0.55 -19.28
CA ALA A 86 15.62 1.91 -19.74
C ALA A 86 16.08 2.92 -18.68
#